data_AF-A0A8C1ZLY8-F1
#
_entry.id   AF-A0A8C1ZLY8-F1
#
_cell.length_a   1.000
_cell.length_b   1.000
_cell.length_c   1.000
_cell.angle_alpha   90.00
_cell.angle_beta   90.00
_cell.angle_gamma   90.00
#
_symmetry.space_group_name_H-M   'P 1'
#
loop_
_entity.id
_entity.type
_entity.pdbx_description
1 polymer ?
#
loop_
_entity_poly.entity_id
_entity_poly.type
_entity_poly.pdbx_seq_one_letter_code
_entity_poly.pdbx_strand_id
1 'polypeptide(L)'
;MSQIVTCDTKLRDQCKGTTCNRYECPAGCLDGMAKVIGTVYYDMQSSICRAGIHYGVIDNDGGWMDVTRQGRKDFFIKSYKNGLQSLGKYQSANAFTVSKVTVKVITCETTVSVLCPYQKPARHCPRIYCPRNCLQENPHLSRVIGTKMYSDKSSICRSAIHAGVLSNESGGYVDVMPTDNRKLYMSSYKNGIVSER
;
A
#
# COMPACT_ATOMS: atom_id res chain seq x y z
N MET A 1 -4.17 0.92 3.26
CA MET A 1 -5.17 -0.13 3.42
C MET A 1 -5.04 -1.02 2.21
N SER A 2 -4.62 -2.27 2.41
CA SER A 2 -4.59 -3.27 1.35
C SER A 2 -6.02 -3.62 0.94
N GLN A 3 -6.24 -3.78 -0.35
CA GLN A 3 -7.50 -4.28 -0.89
C GLN A 3 -7.36 -5.76 -1.22
N ILE A 4 -8.20 -6.59 -0.61
CA ILE A 4 -8.29 -8.01 -0.93
C ILE A 4 -8.97 -8.12 -2.29
N VAL A 5 -8.34 -8.84 -3.22
CA VAL A 5 -8.82 -9.01 -4.59
C VAL A 5 -8.92 -10.47 -4.96
N THR A 6 -9.56 -10.78 -6.08
CA THR A 6 -9.58 -12.12 -6.65
C THR A 6 -8.56 -12.25 -7.79
N CYS A 7 -8.22 -13.48 -8.17
CA CYS A 7 -7.30 -13.72 -9.29
C CYS A 7 -7.78 -13.11 -10.62
N ASP A 8 -9.08 -12.89 -10.80
CA ASP A 8 -9.65 -12.30 -12.01
C ASP A 8 -9.76 -10.77 -11.96
N THR A 9 -9.44 -10.16 -10.82
CA THR A 9 -9.55 -8.72 -10.62
C THR A 9 -8.56 -7.97 -11.50
N LYS A 10 -9.09 -7.08 -12.35
CA LYS A 10 -8.30 -6.22 -13.24
C LYS A 10 -8.08 -4.86 -12.61
N LEU A 11 -6.95 -4.23 -12.89
CA LEU A 11 -6.66 -2.91 -12.33
C LEU A 11 -7.65 -1.82 -12.79
N ARG A 12 -8.21 -1.94 -13.99
CA ARG A 12 -9.23 -1.01 -14.49
C ARG A 12 -10.47 -0.97 -13.61
N ASP A 13 -10.82 -2.09 -12.99
CA ASP A 13 -12.05 -2.26 -12.23
C ASP A 13 -11.87 -1.78 -10.77
N GLN A 14 -10.65 -1.40 -10.39
CA GLN A 14 -10.30 -0.92 -9.07
C GLN A 14 -10.21 0.60 -8.99
N CYS A 15 -10.30 1.15 -7.78
CA CYS A 15 -10.25 2.58 -7.54
C CYS A 15 -8.98 3.25 -8.10
N LYS A 16 -9.11 4.56 -8.34
CA LYS A 16 -8.05 5.42 -8.87
C LYS A 16 -7.61 6.35 -7.76
N GLY A 17 -6.30 6.43 -7.53
CA GLY A 17 -5.70 7.32 -6.53
C GLY A 17 -4.68 6.62 -5.66
N THR A 18 -3.95 7.41 -4.87
CA THR A 18 -2.88 6.94 -3.98
C THR A 18 -3.36 6.04 -2.85
N THR A 19 -4.66 6.14 -2.51
CA THR A 19 -5.33 5.33 -1.48
C THR A 19 -5.45 3.85 -1.84
N CYS A 20 -5.34 3.50 -3.12
CA CYS A 20 -5.77 2.21 -3.65
C CYS A 20 -4.65 1.42 -4.34
N ASN A 21 -3.40 1.67 -3.98
CA ASN A 21 -2.27 1.11 -4.70
C ASN A 21 -1.78 -0.23 -4.16
N ARG A 22 -2.18 -0.63 -2.95
CA ARG A 22 -1.77 -1.89 -2.32
C ARG A 22 -2.87 -2.93 -2.43
N TYR A 23 -2.52 -4.11 -2.91
CA TYR A 23 -3.44 -5.22 -3.10
C TYR A 23 -2.93 -6.47 -2.40
N GLU A 24 -3.87 -7.29 -1.94
CA GLU A 24 -3.63 -8.59 -1.35
C GLU A 24 -4.25 -9.65 -2.25
N CYS A 25 -3.38 -10.49 -2.80
CA CYS A 25 -3.73 -11.54 -3.73
C CYS A 25 -3.87 -12.88 -3.00
N PRO A 26 -4.91 -13.67 -3.31
CA PRO A 26 -5.04 -15.03 -2.80
C PRO A 26 -4.05 -15.96 -3.50
N ALA A 27 -3.85 -17.14 -2.92
CA ALA A 27 -3.11 -18.22 -3.55
C ALA A 27 -3.85 -18.78 -4.78
N GLY A 28 -3.14 -19.50 -5.64
CA GLY A 28 -3.72 -20.24 -6.77
C GLY A 28 -4.01 -19.40 -8.02
N CYS A 29 -3.50 -18.17 -8.10
CA CYS A 29 -3.76 -17.32 -9.27
C CYS A 29 -3.00 -17.73 -10.53
N LEU A 30 -2.03 -18.64 -10.45
CA LEU A 30 -1.32 -19.16 -11.62
C LEU A 30 -2.28 -19.85 -12.60
N ASP A 31 -3.18 -20.67 -12.06
CA ASP A 31 -4.17 -21.47 -12.81
C ASP A 31 -5.42 -20.68 -13.23
N GLY A 32 -5.49 -19.39 -12.85
CA GLY A 32 -6.59 -18.51 -13.23
C GLY A 32 -6.71 -18.32 -14.75
N MET A 33 -7.88 -17.92 -15.22
CA MET A 33 -8.13 -17.68 -16.66
C MET A 33 -7.92 -16.22 -17.07
N ALA A 34 -7.86 -15.27 -16.12
CA ALA A 34 -7.76 -13.86 -16.44
C ALA A 34 -6.45 -13.47 -17.15
N LYS A 35 -6.56 -12.82 -18.30
CA LYS A 35 -5.40 -12.45 -19.13
C LYS A 35 -4.40 -11.53 -18.41
N VAL A 36 -3.13 -11.68 -18.81
CA VAL A 36 -2.04 -10.73 -18.54
C VAL A 36 -1.57 -10.19 -19.87
N ILE A 37 -1.56 -8.86 -20.06
CA ILE A 37 -1.15 -8.22 -21.32
C ILE A 37 0.07 -7.35 -21.03
N GLY A 38 1.18 -7.65 -21.69
CA GLY A 38 2.44 -6.92 -21.57
C GLY A 38 3.47 -7.54 -20.62
N THR A 39 4.62 -6.88 -20.57
CA THR A 39 5.81 -7.26 -19.80
C THR A 39 6.43 -5.98 -19.28
N VAL A 40 6.77 -5.95 -17.99
CA VAL A 40 7.22 -4.74 -17.24
C VAL A 40 6.11 -3.71 -17.10
N TYR A 41 5.52 -3.28 -18.20
CA TYR A 41 4.30 -2.50 -18.26
C TYR A 41 3.13 -3.41 -18.63
N TYR A 42 2.09 -3.39 -17.81
CA TYR A 42 0.88 -4.19 -17.99
C TYR A 42 -0.30 -3.32 -18.38
N ASP A 43 -1.09 -3.75 -19.35
CA ASP A 43 -2.33 -3.05 -19.72
C ASP A 43 -3.30 -3.08 -18.53
N MET A 44 -4.01 -1.98 -18.26
CA MET A 44 -5.00 -1.90 -17.18
C MET A 44 -6.09 -2.99 -17.18
N GLN A 45 -6.33 -3.68 -18.30
CA GLN A 45 -7.24 -4.83 -18.39
C GLN A 45 -6.63 -6.16 -17.92
N SER A 46 -5.36 -6.17 -17.52
CA SER A 46 -4.67 -7.35 -16.99
C SER A 46 -5.10 -7.64 -15.56
N SER A 47 -5.13 -8.92 -15.19
CA SER A 47 -5.26 -9.33 -13.79
C SER A 47 -4.11 -8.78 -12.95
N ILE A 48 -4.42 -8.20 -11.79
CA ILE A 48 -3.44 -7.63 -10.87
C ILE A 48 -2.51 -8.73 -10.33
N CYS A 49 -3.10 -9.80 -9.77
CA CYS A 49 -2.35 -10.88 -9.14
C CYS A 49 -1.51 -11.66 -10.15
N ARG A 50 -2.07 -11.97 -11.32
CA ARG A 50 -1.32 -12.67 -12.37
C ARG A 50 -0.21 -11.80 -12.97
N ALA A 51 -0.40 -10.49 -13.07
CA ALA A 51 0.70 -9.58 -13.43
C ALA A 51 1.80 -9.58 -12.35
N GLY A 52 1.42 -9.62 -11.07
CA GLY A 52 2.33 -9.79 -9.93
C GLY A 52 3.17 -11.06 -10.03
N ILE A 53 2.54 -12.21 -10.29
CA ILE A 53 3.22 -13.50 -10.51
C ILE A 53 4.12 -13.43 -11.74
N HIS A 54 3.60 -12.99 -12.89
CA HIS A 54 4.37 -12.90 -14.13
C HIS A 54 5.61 -12.02 -13.96
N TYR A 55 5.52 -10.93 -13.19
CA TYR A 55 6.68 -10.08 -12.92
C TYR A 55 7.64 -10.68 -11.88
N GLY A 56 7.13 -11.54 -10.98
CA GLY A 56 7.89 -12.14 -9.87
C GLY A 56 7.85 -11.30 -8.59
N VAL A 57 6.81 -10.50 -8.42
CA VAL A 57 6.54 -9.74 -7.19
C VAL A 57 6.05 -10.68 -6.10
N ILE A 58 5.10 -11.55 -6.46
CA ILE A 58 4.51 -12.60 -5.64
C ILE A 58 4.66 -13.93 -6.38
N ASP A 59 4.50 -15.04 -5.68
CA ASP A 59 4.41 -16.38 -6.23
C ASP A 59 2.95 -16.87 -6.21
N ASN A 60 2.73 -18.17 -6.42
CA ASN A 60 1.38 -18.75 -6.42
C ASN A 60 0.76 -18.89 -5.02
N ASP A 61 1.51 -18.60 -3.95
CA ASP A 61 0.95 -18.55 -2.59
C ASP A 61 0.27 -17.19 -2.32
N GLY A 62 0.43 -16.22 -3.23
CA GLY A 62 -0.22 -14.92 -3.19
C GLY A 62 0.54 -13.90 -2.35
N GLY A 63 -0.19 -13.08 -1.60
CA GLY A 63 0.37 -12.07 -0.71
C GLY A 63 0.24 -10.63 -1.22
N TRP A 64 1.04 -9.73 -0.65
CA TRP A 64 0.89 -8.29 -0.88
C TRP A 64 1.77 -7.78 -2.02
N MET A 65 1.18 -6.93 -2.84
CA MET A 65 1.88 -6.21 -3.90
C MET A 65 1.40 -4.78 -4.01
N ASP A 66 2.31 -3.88 -4.38
CA ASP A 66 1.99 -2.51 -4.73
C ASP A 66 1.88 -2.37 -6.25
N VAL A 67 0.97 -1.51 -6.67
CA VAL A 67 0.69 -1.18 -8.06
C VAL A 67 0.88 0.31 -8.28
N THR A 68 1.62 0.66 -9.32
CA THR A 68 1.76 2.04 -9.78
C THR A 68 1.10 2.19 -11.13
N ARG A 69 0.04 2.99 -11.19
CA ARG A 69 -0.56 3.38 -12.47
C ARG A 69 0.44 4.20 -13.26
N GLN A 70 0.61 3.84 -14.52
CA GLN A 70 1.50 4.52 -15.46
C GLN A 70 0.66 5.28 -16.49
N GLY A 71 1.33 6.15 -17.23
CA GLY A 71 0.75 6.77 -18.42
C GLY A 71 0.44 5.77 -19.53
N ARG A 72 0.04 6.31 -20.67
CA ARG A 72 -0.22 5.56 -21.89
C ARG A 72 1.08 4.95 -22.42
N LYS A 73 0.99 3.71 -22.90
CA LYS A 73 2.05 3.00 -23.64
C LYS A 73 1.51 2.64 -25.01
N ASP A 74 2.35 2.79 -26.04
CA ASP A 74 1.93 2.61 -27.43
C ASP A 74 1.68 1.14 -27.79
N PHE A 75 2.44 0.24 -27.18
CA PHE A 75 2.30 -1.19 -27.34
C PHE A 75 2.78 -1.95 -26.10
N PHE A 76 2.45 -3.24 -26.05
CA PHE A 76 2.75 -4.16 -24.98
C PHE A 76 3.40 -5.42 -25.56
N ILE A 77 4.59 -5.75 -25.06
CA ILE A 77 5.36 -6.90 -25.53
C ILE A 77 4.96 -8.15 -24.73
N LYS A 78 4.72 -9.26 -25.42
CA LYS A 78 4.48 -10.56 -24.80
C LYS A 78 5.77 -11.20 -24.29
N SER A 79 5.70 -11.93 -23.19
CA SER A 79 6.79 -12.79 -22.72
C SER A 79 6.24 -13.97 -21.93
N TYR A 80 7.08 -14.96 -21.67
CA TYR A 80 6.81 -16.03 -20.72
C TYR A 80 7.70 -15.86 -19.50
N LYS A 81 7.11 -15.68 -18.31
CA LYS A 81 7.85 -15.51 -17.05
C LYS A 81 7.07 -16.14 -15.89
N ASN A 82 7.79 -16.77 -14.96
CA ASN A 82 7.25 -17.33 -13.72
C ASN A 82 5.99 -18.20 -13.94
N GLY A 83 6.03 -19.08 -14.95
CA GLY A 83 4.91 -19.96 -15.28
C GLY A 83 3.78 -19.31 -16.08
N LEU A 84 3.82 -18.01 -16.34
CA LEU A 84 2.75 -17.27 -17.03
C LEU A 84 3.18 -16.72 -18.39
N GLN A 85 2.35 -16.98 -19.40
CA GLN A 85 2.43 -16.33 -20.71
C GLN A 85 1.63 -15.03 -20.69
N SER A 86 2.26 -13.89 -20.98
CA SER A 86 1.55 -12.65 -21.27
C SER A 86 1.20 -12.52 -22.75
N LEU A 87 0.18 -11.73 -23.04
CA LEU A 87 -0.26 -11.39 -24.39
C LEU A 87 0.38 -10.08 -24.85
N GLY A 88 0.62 -10.00 -26.16
CA GLY A 88 1.08 -8.78 -26.80
C GLY A 88 -0.10 -7.93 -27.25
N LYS A 89 0.07 -6.61 -27.31
CA LYS A 89 -0.95 -5.68 -27.80
C LYS A 89 -0.30 -4.52 -28.53
N TYR A 90 -0.53 -4.42 -29.83
CA TYR A 90 -0.01 -3.34 -30.69
C TYR A 90 -1.00 -2.17 -30.78
N GLN A 91 -1.54 -1.76 -29.64
CA GLN A 91 -2.49 -0.67 -29.53
C GLN A 91 -2.21 0.11 -28.26
N SER A 92 -2.26 1.43 -28.37
CA SER A 92 -2.02 2.32 -27.24
C SER A 92 -3.05 2.11 -26.14
N ALA A 93 -2.60 1.94 -24.91
CA ALA A 93 -3.46 1.87 -23.73
C ALA A 93 -2.75 2.36 -22.46
N ASN A 94 -3.52 2.65 -21.42
CA ASN A 94 -2.96 2.99 -20.11
C ASN A 94 -2.34 1.74 -19.48
N ALA A 95 -1.18 1.93 -18.85
CA ALA A 95 -0.41 0.85 -18.27
C ALA A 95 -0.33 0.94 -16.74
N PHE A 96 0.20 -0.09 -16.13
CA PHE A 96 0.65 -0.10 -14.75
C PHE A 96 1.90 -0.96 -14.58
N THR A 97 2.60 -0.73 -13.47
CA THR A 97 3.72 -1.55 -13.01
C THR A 97 3.38 -2.13 -11.65
N VAL A 98 4.07 -3.21 -11.29
CA VAL A 98 3.90 -3.92 -10.02
C VAL A 98 5.22 -3.94 -9.25
N SER A 99 5.18 -3.89 -7.92
CA SER A 99 6.36 -3.91 -7.06
C SER A 99 6.12 -4.62 -5.74
N LYS A 100 7.18 -5.19 -5.15
CA LYS A 100 7.13 -5.84 -3.85
C LYS A 100 6.78 -4.85 -2.75
N VAL A 101 5.89 -5.25 -1.85
CA VAL A 101 5.63 -4.50 -0.62
C VAL A 101 6.81 -4.72 0.31
N THR A 102 7.48 -3.65 0.69
CA THR A 102 8.52 -3.70 1.72
C THR A 102 7.87 -3.56 3.09
N VAL A 103 8.29 -4.40 4.03
CA VAL A 103 7.87 -4.30 5.43
C VAL A 103 8.97 -3.63 6.22
N LYS A 104 8.64 -2.63 7.04
CA LYS A 104 9.56 -2.03 8.02
C LYS A 104 9.00 -2.19 9.42
N VAL A 105 9.78 -2.84 10.28
CA VAL A 105 9.57 -2.84 11.73
C VAL A 105 10.06 -1.51 12.26
N ILE A 106 9.24 -0.84 13.06
CA ILE A 106 9.55 0.50 13.59
C ILE A 106 9.47 0.52 15.11
N THR A 107 9.92 1.62 15.70
CA THR A 107 9.72 1.91 17.12
C THR A 107 8.45 2.74 17.33
N CYS A 108 7.95 2.79 18.56
CA CYS A 108 6.78 3.61 18.89
C CYS A 108 7.01 5.11 18.66
N GLU A 109 8.25 5.59 18.64
CA GLU A 109 8.60 6.99 18.40
C GLU A 109 8.65 7.36 16.91
N THR A 110 8.67 6.35 16.01
CA THR A 110 8.86 6.60 14.59
C THR A 110 7.68 7.37 13.98
N THR A 111 7.99 8.44 13.27
CA THR A 111 7.03 9.34 12.64
C THR A 111 7.01 9.19 11.11
N VAL A 112 5.96 9.71 10.48
CA VAL A 112 5.85 9.69 9.00
C VAL A 112 6.92 10.57 8.36
N SER A 113 7.26 11.71 8.97
CA SER A 113 8.28 12.63 8.45
C SER A 113 9.66 11.99 8.27
N VAL A 114 10.00 11.02 9.13
CA VAL A 114 11.28 10.27 9.05
C VAL A 114 11.14 9.06 8.13
N LEU A 115 10.04 8.31 8.25
CA LEU A 115 9.91 7.01 7.60
C LEU A 115 9.49 7.10 6.13
N CYS A 116 8.52 7.96 5.83
CA CYS A 116 7.92 8.09 4.51
C CYS A 116 7.42 9.54 4.30
N PRO A 117 8.36 10.51 4.19
CA PRO A 117 7.98 11.90 3.99
C PRO A 117 7.17 12.06 2.71
N TYR A 118 6.19 12.97 2.74
CA TYR A 118 5.38 13.27 1.58
C TYR A 118 6.23 13.86 0.46
N GLN A 119 6.16 13.27 -0.73
CA GLN A 119 6.84 13.73 -1.94
C GLN A 119 5.88 13.66 -3.13
N LYS A 120 6.04 14.58 -4.10
CA LYS A 120 5.32 14.56 -5.38
C LYS A 120 6.29 14.08 -6.48
N PRO A 121 5.94 13.07 -7.29
CA PRO A 121 4.72 12.26 -7.23
C PRO A 121 4.71 11.33 -6.00
N ALA A 122 3.51 11.01 -5.50
CA ALA A 122 3.33 10.19 -4.31
C ALA A 122 3.98 8.81 -4.49
N ARG A 123 4.80 8.42 -3.51
CA ARG A 123 5.49 7.13 -3.47
C ARG A 123 4.75 6.16 -2.55
N HIS A 124 4.90 4.86 -2.82
CA HIS A 124 4.38 3.83 -1.92
C HIS A 124 5.23 3.81 -0.65
N CYS A 125 4.59 4.02 0.50
CA CYS A 125 5.24 3.81 1.78
C CYS A 125 5.39 2.30 2.06
N PRO A 126 6.45 1.90 2.79
CA PRO A 126 6.53 0.53 3.28
C PRO A 126 5.29 0.19 4.12
N ARG A 127 4.93 -1.10 4.17
CA ARG A 127 4.03 -1.60 5.21
C ARG A 127 4.76 -1.56 6.54
N ILE A 128 4.10 -1.03 7.56
CA ILE A 128 4.75 -0.73 8.82
C ILE A 128 4.32 -1.79 9.82
N TYR A 129 5.27 -2.37 10.55
CA TYR A 129 4.96 -3.23 11.69
C TYR A 129 5.25 -2.48 12.98
N CYS A 130 4.19 -2.22 13.73
CA CYS A 130 4.24 -1.56 15.03
C CYS A 130 4.40 -2.60 16.14
N PRO A 131 5.30 -2.37 17.10
CA PRO A 131 5.43 -3.21 18.28
C PRO A 131 4.23 -2.99 19.21
N ARG A 132 4.08 -3.90 20.16
CA ARG A 132 3.11 -3.79 21.26
C ARG A 132 3.52 -2.72 22.27
N ASN A 133 2.57 -2.30 23.10
CA ASN A 133 2.72 -1.46 24.28
C ASN A 133 3.18 0.00 24.03
N CYS A 134 2.90 0.55 22.85
CA CYS A 134 3.23 1.95 22.54
C CYS A 134 2.47 3.01 23.37
N LEU A 135 1.48 2.63 24.17
CA LEU A 135 0.83 3.54 25.14
C LEU A 135 1.70 3.84 26.37
N GLN A 136 2.63 2.95 26.71
CA GLN A 136 3.50 3.11 27.88
C GLN A 136 4.67 4.07 27.63
N GLU A 137 4.91 4.38 26.35
CA GLU A 137 5.97 5.29 25.93
C GLU A 137 5.72 6.73 26.31
N ASN A 138 6.82 7.48 26.49
CA ASN A 138 6.74 8.88 26.91
C ASN A 138 5.89 9.71 25.91
N PRO A 139 4.79 10.35 26.38
CA PRO A 139 3.93 11.14 25.51
C PRO A 139 4.63 12.28 24.77
N HIS A 140 5.71 12.84 25.33
CA HIS A 140 6.48 13.91 24.71
C HIS A 140 7.36 13.43 23.54
N LEU A 141 7.80 12.16 23.56
CA LEU A 141 8.61 11.57 22.49
C LEU A 141 7.72 11.02 21.37
N SER A 142 6.59 10.41 21.73
CA SER A 142 5.67 9.77 20.79
C SER A 142 4.38 10.57 20.60
N ARG A 143 4.46 11.87 20.32
CA ARG A 143 3.27 12.75 20.25
C ARG A 143 2.25 12.30 19.21
N VAL A 144 0.98 12.61 19.44
CA VAL A 144 -0.10 12.40 18.46
C VAL A 144 -0.79 13.72 18.23
N ILE A 145 -0.73 14.25 17.01
CA ILE A 145 -1.26 15.56 16.65
C ILE A 145 -2.33 15.36 15.58
N GLY A 146 -3.57 15.72 15.91
CA GLY A 146 -4.73 15.60 15.02
C GLY A 146 -5.59 14.35 15.20
N THR A 147 -6.67 14.31 14.42
CA THR A 147 -7.70 13.27 14.48
C THR A 147 -8.23 13.04 13.07
N LYS A 148 -8.40 11.77 12.67
CA LYS A 148 -8.67 11.30 11.29
C LYS A 148 -7.51 11.57 10.32
N MET A 149 -6.93 12.76 10.37
CA MET A 149 -5.67 13.10 9.71
C MET A 149 -4.69 13.55 10.79
N TYR A 150 -3.49 12.99 10.74
CA TYR A 150 -2.45 13.22 11.73
C TYR A 150 -1.32 14.02 11.10
N SER A 151 -0.66 14.87 11.89
CA SER A 151 0.59 15.50 11.45
C SER A 151 1.63 14.43 11.16
N ASP A 152 2.49 14.67 10.17
CA ASP A 152 3.63 13.83 9.84
C ASP A 152 4.66 13.69 10.97
N LYS A 153 4.60 14.60 11.95
CA LYS A 153 5.36 14.56 13.21
C LYS A 153 4.75 13.64 14.28
N SER A 154 3.56 13.10 14.04
CA SER A 154 2.93 12.17 14.99
C SER A 154 3.59 10.80 14.93
N SER A 155 3.67 10.13 16.08
CA SER A 155 4.02 8.71 16.16
C SER A 155 3.04 7.87 15.34
N ILE A 156 3.57 7.07 14.41
CA ILE A 156 2.74 6.23 13.54
C ILE A 156 1.91 5.22 14.36
N CYS A 157 2.55 4.53 15.30
CA CYS A 157 1.90 3.48 16.08
C CYS A 157 0.86 4.04 17.05
N ARG A 158 1.17 5.14 17.74
CA ARG A 158 0.20 5.78 18.65
C ARG A 158 -0.94 6.44 17.87
N SER A 159 -0.68 7.05 16.70
CA SER A 159 -1.76 7.53 15.82
C SER A 159 -2.65 6.38 15.34
N ALA A 160 -2.09 5.21 15.03
CA ALA A 160 -2.88 4.04 14.63
C ALA A 160 -3.75 3.50 15.77
N ILE A 161 -3.23 3.46 17.00
CA ILE A 161 -3.99 3.11 18.21
C ILE A 161 -5.11 4.15 18.44
N HIS A 162 -4.77 5.44 18.41
CA HIS A 162 -5.75 6.53 18.56
C HIS A 162 -6.86 6.46 17.50
N ALA A 163 -6.52 6.07 16.26
CA ALA A 163 -7.49 5.86 15.18
C ALA A 163 -8.36 4.60 15.37
N GLY A 164 -7.96 3.68 16.25
CA GLY A 164 -8.62 2.39 16.44
C GLY A 164 -8.27 1.36 15.37
N VAL A 165 -7.21 1.59 14.60
CA VAL A 165 -6.73 0.67 13.55
C VAL A 165 -5.82 -0.41 14.13
N LEU A 166 -5.19 -0.13 15.27
CA LEU A 166 -4.21 -1.00 15.92
C LEU A 166 -4.57 -1.19 17.39
N SER A 167 -4.49 -2.43 17.90
CA SER A 167 -4.52 -2.70 19.35
C SER A 167 -3.14 -2.47 19.95
N ASN A 168 -3.10 -1.85 21.12
CA ASN A 168 -1.86 -1.60 21.84
C ASN A 168 -1.20 -2.90 22.30
N GLU A 169 -1.98 -3.91 22.67
CA GLU A 169 -1.51 -5.15 23.27
C GLU A 169 -0.91 -6.09 22.22
N SER A 170 -1.50 -6.13 21.02
CA SER A 170 -1.03 -6.98 19.92
C SER A 170 0.05 -6.35 19.07
N GLY A 171 0.08 -5.01 18.97
CA GLY A 171 0.78 -4.34 17.87
C GLY A 171 0.24 -4.81 16.52
N GLY A 172 1.06 -4.77 15.47
CA GLY A 172 0.71 -5.31 14.16
C GLY A 172 0.96 -4.38 12.99
N TYR A 173 0.36 -4.73 11.84
CA TYR A 173 0.60 -4.03 10.58
C TYR A 173 -0.27 -2.79 10.40
N VAL A 174 0.38 -1.71 9.97
CA VAL A 174 -0.26 -0.42 9.65
C VAL A 174 0.19 0.04 8.27
N ASP A 175 -0.75 0.57 7.49
CA ASP A 175 -0.45 1.33 6.29
C ASP A 175 -0.67 2.82 6.57
N VAL A 176 0.29 3.65 6.15
CA VAL A 176 0.16 5.11 6.19
C VAL A 176 0.03 5.67 4.79
N MET A 177 -0.76 6.74 4.65
CA MET A 177 -0.87 7.50 3.41
C MET A 177 -0.48 8.94 3.69
N PRO A 178 0.76 9.35 3.34
CA PRO A 178 1.16 10.74 3.44
C PRO A 178 0.33 11.60 2.48
N THR A 179 -0.24 12.67 2.99
CA THR A 179 -0.96 13.69 2.22
C THR A 179 -0.26 15.04 2.35
N ASP A 180 -0.68 16.02 1.57
CA ASP A 180 -0.21 17.39 1.73
C ASP A 180 -0.51 17.92 3.14
N ASN A 181 0.31 18.85 3.62
CA ASN A 181 0.20 19.34 4.99
C ASN A 181 -1.08 20.14 5.20
N ARG A 182 -1.68 19.99 6.39
CA ARG A 182 -2.85 20.76 6.80
C ARG A 182 -2.43 21.91 7.70
N LYS A 183 -3.16 23.02 7.57
CA LYS A 183 -2.97 24.21 8.43
C LYS A 183 -3.54 24.02 9.84
N LEU A 184 -4.51 23.14 10.00
CA LEU A 184 -5.25 22.92 11.26
C LEU A 184 -5.47 21.43 11.51
N TYR A 185 -5.23 21.00 12.75
CA TYR A 185 -5.53 19.67 13.25
C TYR A 185 -6.54 19.76 14.40
N MET A 186 -7.41 18.76 14.50
CA MET A 186 -8.42 18.67 15.55
C MET A 186 -7.96 17.71 16.63
N SER A 187 -7.96 18.14 17.89
CA SER A 187 -7.70 17.29 19.03
C SER A 187 -8.91 16.42 19.39
N SER A 188 -8.65 15.22 19.89
CA SER A 188 -9.67 14.34 20.46
C SER A 188 -9.05 13.37 21.47
N TYR A 189 -9.86 12.75 22.31
CA TYR A 189 -9.44 11.63 23.15
C TYR A 189 -10.05 10.33 22.63
N LYS A 190 -9.19 9.37 22.24
CA LYS A 190 -9.60 8.05 21.74
C LYS A 190 -8.60 6.99 22.12
N ASN A 191 -9.12 5.81 22.49
CA ASN A 191 -8.32 4.60 22.76
C ASN A 191 -7.13 4.85 23.70
N GLY A 192 -7.34 5.62 24.77
CA GLY A 192 -6.31 5.92 25.78
C GLY A 192 -5.30 7.00 25.37
N ILE A 193 -5.50 7.69 24.24
CA ILE A 193 -4.60 8.73 23.74
C ILE A 193 -5.37 10.04 23.59
N VAL A 194 -4.81 11.13 24.15
CA VAL A 194 -5.22 12.51 23.83
C VAL A 194 -4.37 12.97 22.64
N SER A 195 -5.01 13.37 21.54
CA SER A 195 -4.33 14.03 20.44
C SER A 195 -4.28 15.54 20.64
N GLU A 196 -3.16 16.13 20.22
CA GLU A 196 -2.93 17.56 20.24
C GLU A 196 -3.52 18.24 18.99
N ARG A 197 -3.63 19.56 19.04
CA ARG A 197 -4.11 20.41 17.94
C ARG A 197 -2.95 20.99 17.11
#